data_AF-A0A9P8F525-F1
#
_entry.id   AF-A0A9P8F525-F1
#
_cell.length_a   1.000
_cell.length_b   1.000
_cell.length_c   1.000
_cell.angle_alpha   90.00
_cell.angle_beta   90.00
_cell.angle_gamma   90.00
#
_symmetry.space_group_name_H-M   'P 1'
#
loop_
_entity.id
_entity.type
_entity.pdbx_description
1 polymer ?
#
loop_
_entity_poly.entity_id
_entity_poly.type
_entity_poly.pdbx_seq_one_letter_code
_entity_poly.pdbx_strand_id
1 'polypeptide(L)'
;SLHHVDHDSNASHHGAGDEQERSPEDVQMVFHVAYCGDVKLRLTAEISLDYPMPSFVGIPLQLNITGLTFDGVGILAYIKKKAHFCFLCQEDAESLIGGSLTGEHEEHGLDSPQGSRKLGALLEEIKVESEIGQREGGKQVLKNVGKVEKFVLEQVRRIFDDEFVYPSFWTFLV
;
A
#
# COMPACT_ATOMS: atom_id res chain seq x y z
N SER A 1 -20.10 -41.84 -49.11
CA SER A 1 -19.10 -40.78 -48.95
C SER A 1 -19.72 -39.59 -48.25
N LEU A 2 -19.18 -39.28 -47.07
CA LEU A 2 -19.05 -37.97 -46.39
C LEU A 2 -20.24 -36.98 -46.45
N HIS A 3 -20.84 -36.65 -45.28
CA HIS A 3 -20.66 -35.38 -44.52
C HIS A 3 -21.26 -34.16 -45.25
N HIS A 4 -22.05 -33.24 -44.70
CA HIS A 4 -22.14 -32.70 -43.34
C HIS A 4 -23.56 -32.13 -43.13
N VAL A 5 -23.96 -32.07 -41.87
CA VAL A 5 -25.15 -31.39 -41.36
C VAL A 5 -24.70 -29.97 -40.99
N ASP A 6 -25.27 -28.93 -41.60
CA ASP A 6 -25.08 -27.56 -41.11
C ASP A 6 -26.19 -27.22 -40.13
N HIS A 7 -25.88 -27.45 -38.85
CA HIS A 7 -26.52 -26.83 -37.71
C HIS A 7 -25.46 -25.92 -37.10
N ASP A 8 -25.59 -24.60 -37.26
CA ASP A 8 -24.81 -23.66 -36.46
C ASP A 8 -25.76 -22.75 -35.69
N SER A 9 -25.93 -23.15 -34.43
CA SER A 9 -26.36 -22.30 -33.34
C SER A 9 -25.10 -21.65 -32.77
N ASN A 10 -24.97 -20.33 -32.76
CA ASN A 10 -24.57 -19.69 -31.51
C ASN A 10 -24.81 -18.19 -31.46
N ALA A 11 -25.49 -17.79 -30.38
CA ALA A 11 -25.47 -16.45 -29.87
C ALA A 11 -24.02 -16.07 -29.49
N SER A 12 -23.55 -14.94 -30.00
CA SER A 12 -22.43 -14.23 -29.41
C SER A 12 -22.91 -12.83 -29.06
N HIS A 13 -23.32 -12.70 -27.79
CA HIS A 13 -23.32 -11.43 -27.09
C HIS A 13 -21.93 -10.81 -27.25
N HIS A 14 -21.79 -9.89 -28.21
CA HIS A 14 -20.71 -8.92 -28.16
C HIS A 14 -20.98 -8.04 -26.94
N GLY A 15 -20.28 -8.35 -25.84
CA GLY A 15 -20.03 -7.37 -24.79
C GLY A 15 -19.31 -6.20 -25.44
N ALA A 16 -20.09 -5.18 -25.81
CA ALA A 16 -19.57 -3.85 -26.03
C ALA A 16 -18.97 -3.43 -24.69
N GLY A 17 -17.66 -3.64 -24.53
CA GLY A 17 -16.91 -2.89 -23.55
C GLY A 17 -17.19 -1.42 -23.83
N ASP A 18 -17.65 -0.71 -22.82
CA ASP A 18 -17.77 0.75 -22.82
C ASP A 18 -16.51 1.35 -23.45
N GLU A 19 -16.58 1.72 -24.74
CA GLU A 19 -15.71 2.72 -25.32
C GLU A 19 -16.14 4.05 -24.69
N GLN A 20 -15.74 4.20 -23.42
CA GLN A 20 -16.08 5.31 -22.58
C GLN A 20 -15.48 6.56 -23.21
N GLU A 21 -16.34 7.40 -23.81
CA GLU A 21 -15.95 8.65 -24.45
C GLU A 21 -15.08 9.46 -23.50
N ARG A 22 -13.78 9.56 -23.82
CA ARG A 22 -12.82 10.38 -23.08
C ARG A 22 -13.28 11.82 -23.16
N SER A 23 -13.52 12.42 -22.01
CA SER A 23 -13.92 13.83 -21.98
C SER A 23 -12.67 14.69 -22.22
N PRO A 24 -12.79 15.87 -22.86
CA PRO A 24 -11.65 16.76 -23.07
C PRO A 24 -11.10 17.35 -21.76
N GLU A 25 -11.81 17.18 -20.64
CA GLU A 25 -11.39 17.57 -19.30
C GLU A 25 -10.67 16.45 -18.53
N ASP A 26 -10.62 15.22 -19.08
CA ASP A 26 -9.92 14.10 -18.45
C ASP A 26 -8.40 14.32 -18.55
N VAL A 27 -7.71 14.38 -17.41
CA VAL A 27 -6.26 14.62 -17.32
C VAL A 27 -5.62 13.57 -16.44
N GLN A 28 -4.48 13.01 -16.88
CA GLN A 28 -3.66 12.12 -16.08
C GLN A 28 -2.27 12.73 -15.88
N MET A 29 -1.82 12.79 -14.63
CA MET A 29 -0.50 13.26 -14.25
C MET A 29 0.31 12.10 -13.69
N VAL A 30 1.57 12.02 -14.12
CA VAL A 30 2.57 11.10 -13.57
C VAL A 30 3.61 11.95 -12.87
N PHE A 31 3.94 11.61 -11.63
CA PHE A 31 4.87 12.38 -10.82
C PHE A 31 5.69 11.47 -9.91
N HIS A 32 6.93 11.88 -9.64
CA HIS A 32 7.78 11.25 -8.65
C HIS A 32 7.58 11.96 -7.30
N VAL A 33 7.47 11.17 -6.22
CA VAL A 33 7.35 11.70 -4.86
C VAL A 33 8.35 10.99 -3.97
N ALA A 34 9.20 11.77 -3.32
CA ALA A 34 10.05 11.33 -2.23
C ALA A 34 9.66 12.09 -0.96
N TYR A 35 9.39 11.35 0.10
CA TYR A 35 8.94 11.83 1.39
C TYR A 35 9.93 11.42 2.49
N CYS A 36 10.55 12.42 3.10
CA CYS A 36 11.46 12.28 4.25
C CYS A 36 11.06 13.25 5.38
N GLY A 37 9.76 13.27 5.71
CA GLY A 37 9.21 14.16 6.74
C GLY A 37 9.05 13.47 8.10
N ASP A 38 8.39 14.16 9.03
CA ASP A 38 8.21 13.72 10.42
C ASP A 38 6.78 13.28 10.75
N VAL A 39 6.13 12.58 9.81
CA VAL A 39 4.76 12.05 10.01
C VAL A 39 4.76 11.16 11.25
N LYS A 40 3.80 11.45 12.13
CA LYS A 40 3.55 10.75 13.39
C LYS A 40 2.09 10.34 13.43
N LEU A 41 1.83 9.04 13.42
CA LEU A 41 0.49 8.47 13.56
C LEU A 41 0.38 7.84 14.94
N ARG A 42 -0.65 8.20 15.70
CA ARG A 42 -0.95 7.63 17.00
C ARG A 42 -2.21 6.78 16.90
N LEU A 43 -2.07 5.47 17.11
CA LEU A 43 -3.17 4.51 17.10
C LEU A 43 -3.48 4.09 18.54
N THR A 44 -4.73 4.27 18.95
CA THR A 44 -5.23 3.74 20.23
C THR A 44 -6.01 2.47 19.93
N ALA A 45 -5.62 1.37 20.57
CA ALA A 45 -6.24 0.05 20.43
C ALA A 45 -6.49 -0.56 21.82
N GLU A 46 -7.20 -1.67 21.87
CA GLU A 46 -7.47 -2.40 23.10
C GLU A 46 -7.11 -3.88 22.89
N ILE A 47 -6.29 -4.43 23.78
CA ILE A 47 -5.94 -5.84 23.77
C ILE A 47 -6.94 -6.57 24.68
N SER A 48 -7.72 -7.50 24.13
CA SER A 48 -8.61 -8.37 24.91
C SER A 48 -7.85 -9.60 25.45
N LEU A 49 -8.01 -9.89 26.74
CA LEU A 49 -7.53 -11.09 27.40
C LEU A 49 -8.71 -12.05 27.65
N ASP A 50 -8.57 -13.28 27.17
CA ASP A 50 -9.59 -14.32 27.30
C ASP A 50 -9.21 -15.31 28.42
N TYR A 51 -9.43 -14.93 29.68
CA TYR A 51 -9.35 -15.88 30.79
C TYR A 51 -10.07 -15.35 32.05
N PRO A 52 -11.02 -16.07 32.66
CA PRO A 52 -11.51 -17.42 32.30
C PRO A 52 -12.66 -17.45 31.27
N MET A 53 -13.11 -16.29 30.79
CA MET A 53 -14.16 -16.14 29.77
C MET A 53 -13.69 -15.22 28.63
N PRO A 54 -14.31 -15.26 27.42
CA PRO A 54 -13.93 -14.37 26.32
C PRO A 54 -14.07 -12.89 26.69
N SER A 55 -13.18 -12.05 26.18
CA SER A 55 -13.10 -10.60 26.43
C SER A 55 -13.14 -10.24 27.92
N PHE A 56 -12.53 -11.06 28.77
CA PHE A 56 -12.59 -10.90 30.22
C PHE A 56 -11.99 -9.58 30.70
N VAL A 57 -10.88 -9.14 30.09
CA VAL A 57 -10.31 -7.82 30.34
C VAL A 57 -9.77 -7.20 29.06
N GLY A 58 -10.10 -5.93 28.83
CA GLY A 58 -9.53 -5.12 27.77
C GLY A 58 -8.44 -4.21 28.32
N ILE A 59 -7.27 -4.24 27.70
CA ILE A 59 -6.10 -3.47 28.12
C ILE A 59 -5.86 -2.40 27.05
N PRO A 60 -6.00 -1.10 27.37
CA PRO A 60 -5.74 -0.04 26.42
C PRO A 60 -4.25 -0.01 26.05
N LEU A 61 -4.00 0.03 24.75
CA LEU A 61 -2.70 0.06 24.11
C LEU A 61 -2.63 1.30 23.22
N GLN A 62 -1.55 2.05 23.34
CA GLN A 62 -1.23 3.14 22.43
C GLN A 62 0.00 2.77 21.60
N LEU A 63 -0.11 2.95 20.30
CA LEU A 63 0.92 2.70 19.30
C LEU A 63 1.29 4.02 18.64
N ASN A 64 2.58 4.35 18.60
CA ASN A 64 3.11 5.51 17.89
C ASN A 64 3.91 5.02 16.69
N ILE A 65 3.42 5.34 15.50
CA ILE A 65 4.07 5.05 14.23
C ILE A 65 4.78 6.31 13.77
N THR A 66 6.08 6.23 13.53
CA THR A 66 6.95 7.37 13.20
C THR A 66 8.03 6.98 12.19
N GLY A 67 8.83 7.95 11.74
CA GLY A 67 9.96 7.69 10.86
C GLY A 67 9.54 7.11 9.51
N LEU A 68 8.33 7.45 9.05
CA LEU A 68 7.80 7.02 7.78
C LEU A 68 8.55 7.75 6.66
N THR A 69 9.27 6.99 5.84
CA THR A 69 9.87 7.49 4.59
C THR A 69 9.31 6.71 3.41
N PHE A 70 9.13 7.41 2.30
CA PHE A 70 8.52 6.86 1.10
C PHE A 70 9.22 7.46 -0.13
N ASP A 71 9.52 6.64 -1.13
CA ASP A 71 10.00 7.07 -2.44
C ASP A 71 9.28 6.27 -3.51
N GLY A 72 8.61 6.94 -4.45
CA GLY A 72 7.93 6.25 -5.55
C GLY A 72 7.25 7.15 -6.56
N VAL A 73 6.64 6.51 -7.55
CA VAL A 73 5.98 7.17 -8.69
C VAL A 73 4.47 7.07 -8.53
N GLY A 74 3.79 8.21 -8.52
CA GLY A 74 2.35 8.33 -8.42
C GLY A 74 1.69 8.67 -9.75
N ILE A 75 0.45 8.20 -9.90
CA ILE A 75 -0.47 8.62 -10.94
C ILE A 75 -1.67 9.31 -10.28
N LEU A 76 -2.02 10.49 -10.79
CA LEU A 76 -3.26 11.19 -10.46
C LEU A 76 -4.07 11.38 -11.74
N ALA A 77 -5.19 10.68 -11.86
CA ALA A 77 -6.10 10.78 -13.00
C ALA A 77 -7.39 11.50 -12.57
N TYR A 78 -7.66 12.67 -13.15
CA TYR A 78 -8.92 13.37 -13.01
C TYR A 78 -9.84 12.97 -14.16
N ILE A 79 -10.90 12.22 -13.88
CA ILE A 79 -11.83 11.68 -14.89
C ILE A 79 -13.25 11.90 -14.39
N LYS A 80 -14.13 12.48 -15.21
CA LYS A 80 -15.56 12.68 -14.88
C LYS A 80 -15.79 13.28 -13.47
N LYS A 81 -15.03 14.32 -13.11
CA LYS A 81 -15.05 15.00 -11.79
C LYS A 81 -14.64 14.13 -10.59
N LYS A 82 -13.92 13.04 -10.83
CA LYS A 82 -13.33 12.19 -9.79
C LYS A 82 -11.83 12.20 -9.94
N ALA A 83 -11.12 12.34 -8.83
CA ALA A 83 -9.67 12.22 -8.81
C ALA A 83 -9.29 10.81 -8.35
N HIS A 84 -8.62 10.06 -9.20
CA HIS A 84 -8.10 8.72 -8.93
C HIS A 84 -6.61 8.82 -8.67
N PHE A 85 -6.15 8.27 -7.54
CA PHE A 85 -4.76 8.33 -7.11
C PHE A 85 -4.24 6.94 -6.80
N CYS A 86 -3.08 6.59 -7.35
CA CYS A 86 -2.34 5.41 -6.96
C CYS A 86 -0.84 5.66 -7.13
N PHE A 87 -0.06 4.78 -6.52
CA PHE A 87 1.34 4.63 -6.81
C PHE A 87 1.57 3.42 -7.73
N LEU A 88 2.65 3.46 -8.47
CA LEU A 88 3.10 2.35 -9.30
C LEU A 88 4.04 1.45 -8.50
N CYS A 89 4.01 0.15 -8.84
CA CYS A 89 5.07 -0.74 -8.39
C CYS A 89 6.40 -0.34 -9.06
N GLN A 90 7.52 -0.76 -8.48
CA GLN A 90 8.84 -0.39 -8.98
C GLN A 90 9.02 -0.76 -10.47
N GLU A 91 8.55 -1.94 -10.89
CA GLU A 91 8.68 -2.43 -12.27
C GLU A 91 7.92 -1.52 -13.26
N ASP A 92 6.69 -1.13 -12.92
CA ASP A 92 5.86 -0.25 -13.75
C ASP A 92 6.40 1.18 -13.77
N ALA A 93 6.91 1.67 -12.64
CA ALA A 93 7.53 2.98 -12.52
C ALA A 93 8.78 3.09 -13.41
N GLU A 94 9.65 2.07 -13.40
CA GLU A 94 10.86 1.99 -14.21
C GLU A 94 10.53 1.98 -15.72
N SER A 95 9.50 1.22 -16.10
CA SER A 95 9.00 1.15 -17.47
C SER A 95 8.42 2.49 -17.95
N LEU A 96 7.70 3.20 -17.08
CA LEU A 96 7.01 4.44 -17.43
C LEU A 96 7.96 5.65 -17.52
N ILE A 97 8.94 5.73 -16.63
CA ILE A 97 9.86 6.87 -16.55
C ILE A 97 11.16 6.63 -17.35
N GLY A 98 11.43 5.37 -17.74
CA GLY A 98 12.62 5.03 -18.51
C GLY A 98 13.89 5.30 -17.72
N GLY A 99 14.12 4.55 -16.63
CA GLY A 99 15.40 4.38 -15.93
C GLY A 99 16.19 5.62 -15.45
N SER A 100 15.66 6.83 -15.61
CA SER A 100 16.45 8.07 -15.50
C SER A 100 16.40 8.75 -14.12
N LEU A 101 15.57 8.27 -13.19
CA LEU A 101 15.40 8.87 -11.85
C LEU A 101 16.00 8.05 -10.70
N THR A 102 16.32 6.78 -10.93
CA THR A 102 17.17 6.04 -9.99
C THR A 102 18.59 6.55 -10.20
N GLY A 103 19.02 7.46 -9.34
CA GLY A 103 20.32 8.12 -9.41
C GLY A 103 21.44 7.15 -9.80
N GLU A 104 22.30 7.66 -10.67
CA GLU A 104 23.53 7.04 -11.16
C GLU A 104 24.38 6.57 -9.97
N HIS A 105 24.19 5.33 -9.53
CA HIS A 105 25.24 4.54 -8.93
C HIS A 105 25.77 3.62 -10.04
N GLU A 106 26.77 4.13 -10.75
CA GLU A 106 27.65 3.31 -11.59
C GLU A 106 28.34 2.27 -10.70
N GLU A 107 27.75 1.08 -10.52
CA GLU A 107 28.45 -0.05 -9.92
C GLU A 107 29.09 -0.91 -11.00
N HIS A 108 30.31 -0.49 -11.32
CA HIS A 108 31.30 -1.23 -12.08
C HIS A 108 31.78 -2.44 -11.25
N GLY A 109 31.10 -3.58 -11.37
CA GLY A 109 31.70 -4.91 -11.21
C GLY A 109 31.85 -5.52 -9.80
N LEU A 110 31.57 -6.83 -9.78
CA LEU A 110 32.05 -7.88 -8.87
C LEU A 110 31.41 -8.02 -7.48
N ASP A 111 30.59 -9.07 -7.37
CA ASP A 111 30.40 -9.95 -6.20
C ASP A 111 30.14 -9.28 -4.82
N SER A 112 28.87 -8.98 -4.53
CA SER A 112 28.39 -8.73 -3.17
C SER A 112 27.03 -9.40 -2.95
N PRO A 113 26.89 -10.36 -2.01
CA PRO A 113 25.61 -10.98 -1.68
C PRO A 113 24.94 -10.14 -0.58
N GLN A 114 24.49 -8.93 -0.91
CA GLN A 114 23.80 -8.08 0.05
C GLN A 114 22.75 -7.20 -0.61
N GLY A 115 21.50 -7.39 -0.20
CA GLY A 115 20.41 -6.51 -0.55
C GLY A 115 19.62 -6.97 -1.76
N SER A 116 18.97 -8.13 -1.65
CA SER A 116 17.68 -8.27 -2.31
C SER A 116 16.81 -7.07 -1.92
N ARG A 117 16.72 -6.03 -2.77
CA ARG A 117 15.60 -5.08 -2.79
C ARG A 117 14.32 -5.80 -3.27
N LYS A 118 14.13 -7.05 -2.82
CA LYS A 118 12.85 -7.76 -2.76
C LYS A 118 12.17 -7.14 -1.53
N LEU A 119 11.15 -6.32 -1.66
CA LEU A 119 9.95 -6.41 -2.48
C LEU A 119 9.47 -4.96 -2.68
N GLY A 120 8.75 -4.67 -3.76
CA GLY A 120 8.27 -3.33 -4.13
C GLY A 120 7.34 -2.66 -3.11
N ALA A 121 7.87 -2.30 -1.95
CA ALA A 121 7.23 -1.47 -0.95
C ALA A 121 7.66 -0.03 -1.20
N LEU A 122 6.70 0.80 -1.57
CA LEU A 122 6.85 2.26 -1.58
C LEU A 122 7.40 2.79 -0.24
N LEU A 123 7.16 2.04 0.84
CA LEU A 123 7.56 2.36 2.19
C LEU A 123 9.00 1.89 2.50
N GLU A 124 9.94 2.82 2.65
CA GLU A 124 11.35 2.53 2.92
C GLU A 124 11.61 2.29 4.42
N GLU A 125 11.37 3.31 5.25
CA GLU A 125 11.55 3.27 6.70
C GLU A 125 10.20 3.49 7.42
N ILE A 126 9.99 2.76 8.52
CA ILE A 126 8.86 2.93 9.42
C ILE A 126 9.23 2.36 10.80
N LYS A 127 8.91 3.11 11.86
CA LYS A 127 9.12 2.73 13.27
C LYS A 127 7.79 2.66 13.98
N VAL A 128 7.62 1.66 14.85
CA VAL A 128 6.41 1.48 15.67
C VAL A 128 6.83 1.29 17.12
N GLU A 129 6.31 2.12 18.01
CA GLU A 129 6.55 2.07 19.45
C GLU A 129 5.22 1.86 20.20
N SER A 130 5.21 1.04 21.26
CA SER A 130 4.00 0.74 22.04
C SER A 130 4.09 1.13 23.52
N GLU A 131 3.00 1.69 24.04
CA GLU A 131 2.76 1.96 25.46
C GLU A 131 1.46 1.28 25.91
N ILE A 132 1.54 0.40 26.91
CA ILE A 132 0.37 -0.21 27.56
C ILE A 132 0.09 0.46 28.91
N GLY A 133 -1.18 0.80 29.16
CA GLY A 133 -1.71 1.10 30.49
C GLY A 133 -2.06 2.57 30.75
N GLN A 134 -3.02 2.78 31.66
CA GLN A 134 -3.45 4.10 32.12
C GLN A 134 -2.61 4.52 33.33
N ARG A 135 -2.02 5.73 33.30
CA ARG A 135 -1.16 6.29 34.37
C ARG A 135 -1.91 6.64 35.67
N GLU A 136 -3.10 6.09 35.91
CA GLU A 136 -3.83 6.28 37.17
C GLU A 136 -3.48 5.14 38.13
N GLY A 137 -2.59 5.42 39.09
CA GLY A 137 -2.38 4.56 40.26
C GLY A 137 -1.09 3.74 40.32
N GLY A 138 -0.07 4.07 39.53
CA GLY A 138 1.30 3.53 39.71
C GLY A 138 1.47 2.03 39.40
N LYS A 139 0.52 1.40 38.70
CA LYS A 139 0.62 0.00 38.26
C LYS A 139 1.23 -0.10 36.86
N GLN A 140 1.93 -1.21 36.67
CA GLN A 140 2.87 -1.54 35.59
C GLN A 140 2.45 -1.04 34.21
N VAL A 141 3.23 -0.12 33.66
CA VAL A 141 3.25 0.22 32.23
C VAL A 141 4.19 -0.79 31.57
N LEU A 142 3.63 -1.71 30.80
CA LEU A 142 4.42 -2.59 29.94
C LEU A 142 4.79 -1.79 28.69
N LYS A 143 6.04 -1.32 28.65
CA LYS A 143 6.61 -0.71 27.45
C LYS A 143 7.11 -1.81 26.52
N ASN A 144 7.01 -1.59 25.21
CA ASN A 144 7.63 -2.42 24.18
C ASN A 144 7.04 -3.84 24.07
N VAL A 145 5.77 -3.92 23.69
CA VAL A 145 5.02 -5.16 23.44
C VAL A 145 5.43 -5.73 22.08
N GLY A 146 6.67 -6.20 21.96
CA GLY A 146 7.33 -6.43 20.67
C GLY A 146 6.57 -7.30 19.65
N LYS A 147 5.73 -8.25 20.09
CA LYS A 147 4.86 -9.02 19.18
C LYS A 147 3.79 -8.14 18.51
N VAL A 148 3.18 -7.25 19.27
CA VAL A 148 2.14 -6.34 18.76
C VAL A 148 2.76 -5.27 17.87
N GLU A 149 3.91 -4.71 18.25
CA GLU A 149 4.64 -3.76 17.41
C GLU A 149 5.03 -4.38 16.06
N LYS A 150 5.59 -5.59 16.08
CA LYS A 150 5.95 -6.31 14.86
C LYS A 150 4.73 -6.60 13.98
N PHE A 151 3.62 -7.04 14.59
CA PHE A 151 2.38 -7.28 13.87
C PHE A 151 1.87 -6.00 13.20
N VAL A 152 1.81 -4.90 13.94
CA VAL A 152 1.34 -3.60 13.42
C VAL A 152 2.26 -3.09 12.31
N LEU A 153 3.58 -3.21 12.48
CA LEU A 153 4.56 -2.86 11.45
C LEU A 153 4.31 -3.63 10.14
N GLU A 154 4.10 -4.95 10.22
CA GLU A 154 3.79 -5.80 9.07
C GLU A 154 2.45 -5.43 8.43
N GLN A 155 1.41 -5.15 9.25
CA GLN A 155 0.12 -4.71 8.73
C GLN A 155 0.20 -3.36 8.03
N VAL A 156 0.92 -2.38 8.57
CA VAL A 156 1.05 -1.06 7.93
C VAL A 156 1.75 -1.21 6.58
N ARG A 157 2.87 -1.93 6.53
CA ARG A 157 3.57 -2.20 5.26
C ARG A 157 2.63 -2.84 4.24
N ARG A 158 1.89 -3.85 4.66
CA ARG A 158 0.92 -4.53 3.81
C ARG A 158 -0.20 -3.60 3.33
N ILE A 159 -0.74 -2.74 4.18
CA ILE A 159 -1.79 -1.79 3.81
C ILE A 159 -1.27 -0.82 2.74
N PHE A 160 -0.04 -0.34 2.86
CA PHE A 160 0.55 0.51 1.83
C PHE A 160 0.60 -0.20 0.48
N ASP A 161 1.08 -1.45 0.45
CA ASP A 161 1.16 -2.20 -0.80
C ASP A 161 -0.24 -2.55 -1.35
N ASP A 162 -1.14 -3.04 -0.51
CA ASP A 162 -2.47 -3.52 -0.92
C ASP A 162 -3.42 -2.37 -1.32
N GLU A 163 -3.33 -1.20 -0.69
CA GLU A 163 -4.29 -0.10 -0.89
C GLU A 163 -3.75 1.06 -1.74
N PHE A 164 -2.43 1.28 -1.78
CA PHE A 164 -1.86 2.42 -2.49
C PHE A 164 -1.17 2.06 -3.79
N VAL A 165 -0.75 0.81 -4.00
CA VAL A 165 -0.08 0.37 -5.23
C VAL A 165 -1.12 -0.10 -6.25
N TYR A 166 -0.93 0.28 -7.52
CA TYR A 166 -1.71 -0.22 -8.65
C TYR A 166 -1.71 -1.77 -8.66
N PRO A 167 -2.85 -2.45 -8.85
CA PRO A 167 -4.12 -1.96 -9.42
C PRO A 167 -5.05 -1.26 -8.43
N SER A 168 -4.69 -1.15 -7.15
CA SER A 168 -5.48 -0.40 -6.17
C SER A 168 -5.32 1.10 -6.38
N PHE A 169 -6.40 1.86 -6.16
CA PHE A 169 -6.41 3.31 -6.27
C PHE A 169 -7.48 3.93 -5.37
N TRP A 170 -7.19 5.14 -4.91
CA TRP A 170 -8.09 5.95 -4.12
C TRP A 170 -8.91 6.82 -5.06
N THR A 171 -10.21 6.90 -4.83
CA THR A 171 -11.09 7.80 -5.58
C THR A 171 -11.58 8.90 -4.66
N PHE A 172 -11.17 10.13 -4.93
CA PHE A 172 -11.64 11.32 -4.25
C PHE A 172 -12.78 11.93 -5.08
N LEU A 173 -13.91 12.17 -4.41
CA LEU A 173 -15.01 12.94 -4.97
C LEU A 173 -14.67 14.42 -4.80
N VAL A 174 -14.64 15.16 -5.92
CA VAL A 174 -14.35 16.59 -5.99
C VAL A 174 -15.63 17.37 -6.24
#